data_AF-A0A0C1EFI0-F1
#
_entry.id   AF-A0A0C1EFI0-F1
#
_cell.length_a   1.000
_cell.length_b   1.000
_cell.length_c   1.000
_cell.angle_alpha   90.00
_cell.angle_beta   90.00
_cell.angle_gamma   90.00
#
_symmetry.space_group_name_H-M   'P 1'
#
loop_
_entity.id
_entity.type
_entity.pdbx_description
1 polymer ?
#
loop_
_entity_poly.entity_id
_entity_poly.type
_entity_poly.pdbx_seq_one_letter_code
_entity_poly.pdbx_strand_id
1 'polypeptide(L)'
;MWAFSYFLANLGDYFDRLIANKVLLGLLVAVPVAILGYGHWAEQQVETQRVQAAAVENVKGQCRSWIQREYNRYPRNNPSFVSGVWSKNEHIVVEVGWRKQADDATYRTRLCVYDPRSGRLSSPGAFGRWRWEQY
;
A
#
# COMPACT_ATOMS: atom_id res chain seq x y z
N MET A 1 -17.55 -74.37 6.64
CA MET A 1 -17.77 -72.97 6.22
C MET A 1 -17.38 -72.02 7.35
N TRP A 2 -16.10 -71.82 7.66
CA TRP A 2 -15.66 -70.82 8.68
C TRP A 2 -14.29 -70.16 8.37
N ALA A 3 -13.57 -70.60 7.34
CA ALA A 3 -12.22 -70.10 7.04
C ALA A 3 -12.17 -68.86 6.12
N PHE A 4 -13.27 -68.53 5.43
CA PHE A 4 -13.27 -67.42 4.47
C PHE A 4 -13.47 -66.04 5.11
N SER A 5 -14.04 -65.97 6.32
CA SER A 5 -14.37 -64.70 6.99
C SER A 5 -13.16 -64.02 7.65
N TYR A 6 -12.12 -64.77 8.03
CA TYR A 6 -10.92 -64.20 8.68
C TYR A 6 -9.95 -63.54 7.69
N PHE A 7 -10.00 -63.90 6.41
CA PHE A 7 -9.10 -63.35 5.40
C PHE A 7 -9.53 -61.94 4.94
N LEU A 8 -10.83 -61.63 4.98
CA LEU A 8 -11.35 -60.31 4.60
C LEU A 8 -11.21 -59.24 5.70
N ALA A 9 -11.27 -59.63 6.98
CA ALA A 9 -11.10 -58.71 8.10
C ALA A 9 -9.65 -58.16 8.20
N ASN A 10 -8.65 -58.95 7.84
CA ASN A 10 -7.24 -58.58 7.97
C ASN A 10 -6.76 -57.65 6.82
N LEU A 11 -7.49 -57.60 5.69
CA LEU A 11 -7.20 -56.71 4.57
C LEU A 11 -7.72 -55.28 4.82
N GLY A 12 -8.79 -55.10 5.60
CA GLY A 12 -9.34 -53.80 5.97
C GLY A 12 -8.37 -52.98 6.82
N ASP A 13 -7.83 -53.58 7.89
CA ASP A 13 -6.88 -52.93 8.81
C ASP A 13 -5.57 -52.50 8.11
N TYR A 14 -5.15 -53.24 7.07
CA TYR A 14 -3.97 -52.89 6.27
C TYR A 14 -4.23 -51.67 5.37
N PHE A 15 -5.42 -51.58 4.77
CA PHE A 15 -5.81 -50.43 3.94
C PHE A 15 -5.99 -49.16 4.76
N ASP A 16 -6.60 -49.24 5.95
CA ASP A 16 -6.80 -48.08 6.83
C ASP A 16 -5.46 -47.51 7.34
N ARG A 17 -4.49 -48.35 7.68
CA ARG A 17 -3.13 -47.90 8.05
C ARG A 17 -2.37 -47.28 6.86
N LEU A 18 -2.59 -47.78 5.65
CA LEU A 18 -2.00 -47.24 4.42
C LEU A 18 -2.60 -45.87 4.05
N ILE A 19 -3.91 -45.69 4.25
CA ILE A 19 -4.59 -44.42 4.05
C ILE A 19 -4.17 -43.42 5.13
N ALA A 20 -4.13 -43.82 6.40
CA ALA A 20 -3.70 -42.97 7.51
C ALA A 20 -2.26 -42.47 7.33
N ASN A 21 -1.31 -43.31 6.91
CA ASN A 21 0.07 -42.88 6.66
C ASN A 21 0.20 -41.92 5.49
N LYS A 22 -0.59 -42.09 4.42
CA LYS A 22 -0.59 -41.16 3.27
C LYS A 22 -1.20 -39.81 3.65
N VAL A 23 -2.25 -39.80 4.47
CA VAL A 23 -2.87 -38.57 4.98
C VAL A 23 -1.92 -37.84 5.94
N LEU A 24 -1.22 -38.57 6.82
CA LEU A 24 -0.25 -38.01 7.76
C LEU A 24 0.96 -37.39 7.03
N LEU A 25 1.49 -38.08 6.02
CA LEU A 25 2.58 -37.57 5.16
C LEU A 25 2.14 -36.33 4.37
N GLY A 26 0.91 -36.31 3.85
CA GLY A 26 0.35 -35.14 3.16
C GLY A 26 0.24 -33.91 4.07
N LEU A 27 -0.21 -34.10 5.31
CA LEU A 27 -0.32 -33.03 6.31
C LEU A 27 1.04 -32.49 6.76
N LEU A 28 2.03 -33.36 6.97
CA LEU A 28 3.38 -32.96 7.38
C LEU A 28 4.12 -32.11 6.34
N VAL A 29 3.76 -32.23 5.06
CA VAL A 29 4.35 -31.40 3.99
C VAL A 29 3.53 -30.13 3.74
N ALA A 30 2.20 -30.22 3.75
CA ALA A 30 1.34 -29.07 3.42
C ALA A 30 1.39 -27.96 4.48
N VAL A 31 1.46 -28.31 5.76
CA VAL A 31 1.46 -27.33 6.87
C VAL A 31 2.72 -26.45 6.87
N PRO A 32 3.96 -26.98 6.82
CA PRO A 32 5.15 -26.12 6.79
C PRO A 32 5.24 -25.28 5.51
N VAL A 33 4.78 -25.78 4.36
CA VAL A 33 4.73 -24.99 3.12
C VAL A 33 3.77 -23.81 3.24
N ALA A 34 2.60 -24.01 3.85
CA ALA A 34 1.66 -22.92 4.12
C ALA A 34 2.27 -21.88 5.07
N ILE A 35 2.89 -22.31 6.18
CA ILE A 35 3.50 -21.40 7.17
C ILE A 35 4.63 -20.57 6.54
N LEU A 36 5.51 -21.19 5.76
CA LEU A 36 6.60 -20.50 5.06
C LEU A 36 6.07 -19.54 3.99
N GLY A 37 5.02 -19.94 3.26
CA GLY A 37 4.35 -19.09 2.28
C GLY A 37 3.75 -17.82 2.93
N TYR A 38 3.02 -17.95 4.03
CA TYR A 38 2.42 -16.80 4.71
C TYR A 38 3.46 -15.83 5.29
N GLY A 39 4.58 -16.33 5.81
CA GLY A 39 5.66 -15.49 6.34
C GLY A 39 6.27 -14.56 5.28
N HIS A 40 6.58 -15.11 4.10
CA HIS A 40 7.16 -14.34 2.99
C HIS A 40 6.20 -13.26 2.46
N TRP A 41 4.91 -13.59 2.35
CA TRP A 41 3.89 -12.62 1.92
C TRP A 41 3.72 -11.48 2.93
N ALA A 42 3.79 -11.75 4.23
CA ALA A 42 3.64 -10.74 5.27
C ALA A 42 4.83 -9.75 5.30
N GLU A 43 6.07 -10.24 5.18
CA GLU A 43 7.26 -9.38 5.13
C GLU A 43 7.25 -8.44 3.92
N GLN A 44 6.86 -8.96 2.75
CA GLN A 44 6.84 -8.19 1.51
C GLN A 44 5.83 -7.03 1.57
N GLN A 45 4.69 -7.19 2.25
CA GLN A 45 3.72 -6.10 2.43
C GLN A 45 4.27 -4.97 3.30
N VAL A 46 5.07 -5.28 4.33
CA VAL A 46 5.61 -4.29 5.26
C VAL A 46 6.70 -3.44 4.59
N GLU A 47 7.59 -4.05 3.81
CA GLU A 47 8.60 -3.30 3.05
C GLU A 47 7.95 -2.37 2.02
N THR A 48 6.92 -2.86 1.33
CA THR A 48 6.19 -2.06 0.33
C THR A 48 5.55 -0.82 0.97
N GLN A 49 4.95 -0.94 2.16
CA GLN A 49 4.37 0.21 2.87
C GLN A 49 5.42 1.21 3.34
N ARG A 50 6.58 0.75 3.83
CA ARG A 50 7.67 1.65 4.28
C ARG A 50 8.28 2.42 3.13
N VAL A 51 8.52 1.75 2.00
CA VAL A 51 9.02 2.39 0.77
C VAL A 51 8.01 3.41 0.25
N GLN A 52 6.71 3.08 0.29
CA GLN A 52 5.65 4.02 -0.09
C GLN A 52 5.58 5.24 0.83
N ALA A 53 5.71 5.06 2.15
CA ALA A 53 5.72 6.18 3.10
C ALA A 53 6.91 7.12 2.87
N ALA A 54 8.11 6.57 2.66
CA ALA A 54 9.30 7.36 2.36
C ALA A 54 9.18 8.10 1.01
N ALA A 55 8.60 7.45 0.00
CA ALA A 55 8.32 8.07 -1.29
C ALA A 55 7.31 9.23 -1.15
N VAL A 56 6.27 9.05 -0.35
CA VAL A 56 5.27 10.10 -0.06
C VAL A 56 5.90 11.30 0.64
N GLU A 57 6.79 11.10 1.62
CA GLU A 57 7.49 12.20 2.28
C GLU A 57 8.38 13.00 1.32
N ASN A 58 9.10 12.31 0.43
CA ASN A 58 9.86 12.98 -0.62
C ASN A 58 8.95 13.81 -1.55
N VAL A 59 7.82 13.23 -1.98
CA VAL A 59 6.84 13.92 -2.83
C VAL A 59 6.22 15.13 -2.13
N LYS A 60 5.90 15.03 -0.84
CA LYS A 60 5.46 16.18 -0.02
C LYS A 60 6.49 17.31 -0.07
N GLY A 61 7.76 17.00 0.14
CA GLY A 61 8.86 17.96 0.09
C GLY A 61 8.99 18.62 -1.29
N GLN A 62 8.92 17.83 -2.35
CA GLN A 62 8.97 18.30 -3.74
C GLN A 62 7.79 19.20 -4.08
N CYS A 63 6.56 18.76 -3.79
CA CYS A 63 5.35 19.54 -4.00
C CYS A 63 5.37 20.86 -3.23
N ARG A 64 5.74 20.82 -1.94
CA ARG A 64 5.88 22.03 -1.12
C ARG A 64 6.88 23.00 -1.75
N SER A 65 8.08 22.53 -2.08
CA SER A 65 9.15 23.34 -2.68
C SER A 65 8.75 23.93 -4.05
N TRP A 66 8.06 23.13 -4.87
CA TRP A 66 7.60 23.57 -6.17
C TRP A 66 6.50 24.62 -6.07
N ILE A 67 5.47 24.39 -5.24
CA ILE A 67 4.39 25.37 -5.01
C ILE A 67 4.94 26.66 -4.39
N GLN A 68 5.88 26.55 -3.45
CA GLN A 68 6.55 27.68 -2.82
C GLN A 68 7.27 28.57 -3.85
N ARG A 69 7.86 27.97 -4.89
CA ARG A 69 8.61 28.69 -5.91
C ARG A 69 7.69 29.28 -6.98
N GLU A 70 6.67 28.53 -7.38
CA GLU A 70 5.83 28.84 -8.53
C GLU A 70 4.69 29.82 -8.17
N TYR A 71 4.09 29.66 -6.99
CA TYR A 71 2.85 30.35 -6.63
C TYR A 71 2.98 31.29 -5.43
N ASN A 72 3.93 31.05 -4.54
CA ASN A 72 4.14 31.90 -3.39
C ASN A 72 5.10 33.04 -3.73
N ARG A 73 4.55 34.26 -3.87
CA ARG A 73 5.34 35.47 -4.19
C ARG A 73 6.32 35.89 -3.08
N TYR A 74 6.11 35.46 -1.83
CA TYR A 74 6.91 35.89 -0.68
C TYR A 74 7.47 34.71 0.12
N PRO A 75 8.35 33.88 -0.47
CA PRO A 75 8.63 32.58 0.09
C PRO A 75 9.51 32.57 1.34
N ARG A 76 10.24 33.65 1.65
CA ARG A 76 11.18 33.69 2.79
C ARG A 76 10.48 33.84 4.14
N ASN A 77 9.45 34.67 4.19
CA ASN A 77 8.77 35.10 5.41
C ASN A 77 7.36 34.50 5.52
N ASN A 78 6.99 33.66 4.56
CA ASN A 78 5.72 32.96 4.50
C ASN A 78 5.96 31.55 3.90
N PRO A 79 6.46 30.60 4.70
CA PRO A 79 6.73 29.25 4.21
C PRO A 79 5.42 28.51 3.90
N SER A 80 5.37 27.84 2.76
CA SER A 80 4.29 26.90 2.46
C SER A 80 4.37 25.66 3.36
N PHE A 81 3.24 25.06 3.66
CA PHE A 81 3.09 23.82 4.43
C PHE A 81 2.18 22.84 3.70
N VAL A 82 2.30 21.56 4.03
CA VAL A 82 1.40 20.51 3.51
C VAL A 82 0.19 20.43 4.42
N SER A 83 -1.01 20.61 3.88
CA SER A 83 -2.28 20.45 4.63
C SER A 83 -2.82 19.02 4.53
N GLY A 84 -2.58 18.32 3.42
CA GLY A 84 -3.08 16.97 3.22
C GLY A 84 -2.37 16.22 2.10
N VAL A 85 -2.48 14.90 2.13
CA VAL A 85 -1.99 14.01 1.08
C VAL A 85 -2.97 12.85 0.87
N TRP A 86 -3.21 12.49 -0.38
CA TRP A 86 -4.01 11.31 -0.76
C TRP A 86 -3.54 10.77 -2.11
N SER A 87 -3.99 9.56 -2.43
CA SER A 87 -3.76 8.96 -3.75
C SER A 87 -5.06 8.97 -4.55
N LYS A 88 -5.00 9.35 -5.83
CA LYS A 88 -6.17 9.32 -6.74
C LYS A 88 -5.70 9.00 -8.15
N ASN A 89 -6.34 8.02 -8.81
CA ASN A 89 -6.01 7.58 -10.16
C ASN A 89 -4.51 7.29 -10.35
N GLU A 90 -3.88 6.60 -9.39
CA GLU A 90 -2.43 6.30 -9.38
C GLU A 90 -1.49 7.51 -9.25
N HIS A 91 -2.04 8.71 -9.00
CA HIS A 91 -1.25 9.90 -8.72
C HIS A 91 -1.26 10.20 -7.22
N ILE A 92 -0.19 10.82 -6.74
CA ILE A 92 -0.12 11.34 -5.37
C ILE A 92 -0.54 12.80 -5.41
N VAL A 93 -1.62 13.13 -4.71
CA VAL A 93 -2.12 14.50 -4.60
C VAL A 93 -1.71 15.05 -3.24
N VAL A 94 -1.03 16.19 -3.25
CA VAL A 94 -0.60 16.92 -2.07
C VAL A 94 -1.27 18.28 -2.07
N GLU A 95 -2.03 18.59 -1.04
CA GLU A 95 -2.52 19.95 -0.82
C GLU A 95 -1.48 20.76 -0.06
N VAL A 96 -1.11 21.90 -0.63
CA VAL A 96 -0.11 22.81 -0.09
C VAL A 96 -0.77 24.15 0.21
N GLY A 97 -0.64 24.60 1.45
CA GLY A 97 -1.13 25.88 1.95
C GLY A 97 0.01 26.90 2.14
N TRP A 98 -0.29 28.19 1.96
CA TRP A 98 0.57 29.31 2.36
C TRP A 98 -0.30 30.51 2.69
N ARG A 99 0.19 31.46 3.50
CA ARG A 99 -0.60 32.68 3.79
C ARG A 99 -0.64 33.58 2.57
N LYS A 100 -1.63 34.46 2.45
CA LYS A 100 -1.63 35.45 1.35
C LYS A 100 -0.52 36.50 1.54
N GLN A 101 -0.27 36.92 2.79
CA GLN A 101 0.86 37.74 3.25
C GLN A 101 1.35 37.18 4.60
N ALA A 102 2.57 37.53 5.05
CA ALA A 102 3.19 36.90 6.22
C ALA A 102 2.35 37.04 7.52
N ASP A 103 1.67 38.17 7.64
CA ASP A 103 0.81 38.60 8.74
C ASP A 103 -0.68 38.30 8.52
N ASP A 104 -1.06 37.78 7.35
CA ASP A 104 -2.46 37.49 7.02
C ASP A 104 -2.96 36.26 7.81
N ALA A 105 -4.20 36.35 8.31
CA ALA A 105 -4.88 35.23 8.96
C ALA A 105 -5.45 34.23 7.93
N THR A 106 -5.54 34.64 6.65
CA THR A 106 -6.10 33.81 5.58
C THR A 106 -5.03 33.03 4.82
N TYR A 107 -5.32 31.75 4.58
CA TYR A 107 -4.49 30.84 3.82
C TYR A 107 -5.02 30.68 2.40
N ARG A 108 -4.10 30.57 1.45
CA ARG A 108 -4.35 30.05 0.11
C ARG A 108 -3.91 28.60 0.10
N THR A 109 -4.71 27.73 -0.52
CA THR A 109 -4.30 26.35 -0.78
C THR A 109 -4.27 26.07 -2.26
N ARG A 110 -3.42 25.13 -2.65
CA ARG A 110 -3.32 24.64 -4.01
C ARG A 110 -2.97 23.17 -4.01
N LEU A 111 -3.52 22.45 -4.99
CA LEU A 111 -3.18 21.05 -5.21
C LEU A 111 -1.90 20.95 -6.04
N CYS A 112 -1.04 20.03 -5.64
CA CYS A 112 0.08 19.51 -6.38
C CYS A 112 -0.20 18.04 -6.68
N VAL A 113 -0.26 17.68 -7.95
CA VAL A 113 -0.48 16.32 -8.43
C VAL A 113 0.85 15.80 -8.94
N TYR A 114 1.37 14.77 -8.30
CA TYR A 114 2.58 14.06 -8.67
C TYR A 114 2.23 12.77 -9.40
N ASP A 115 2.77 12.63 -10.61
CA ASP A 115 2.72 11.39 -11.37
C ASP A 115 3.97 10.55 -11.04
N PRO A 116 3.82 9.42 -10.32
CA PRO A 116 4.96 8.57 -9.95
C PRO A 116 5.59 7.85 -11.15
N ARG A 117 4.89 7.71 -12.27
CA ARG A 117 5.42 7.04 -13.48
C ARG A 117 6.35 7.96 -14.25
N SER A 118 5.98 9.23 -14.40
CA SER A 118 6.78 10.23 -15.12
C SER A 118 7.67 11.09 -14.22
N GLY A 119 7.45 11.07 -12.91
CA GLY A 119 8.13 11.94 -11.93
C GLY A 119 7.72 13.41 -12.06
N ARG A 120 6.62 13.71 -12.76
CA ARG A 120 6.21 15.09 -13.07
C ARG A 120 5.28 15.64 -12.01
N LEU A 121 5.41 16.94 -11.77
CA LEU A 121 4.54 17.73 -10.90
C LEU A 121 3.61 18.57 -11.76
N SER A 122 2.35 18.64 -11.38
CA SER A 122 1.36 19.51 -12.00
C SER A 122 0.46 20.14 -10.95
N SER A 123 -0.15 21.28 -11.26
CA SER A 123 -1.11 21.92 -10.38
C SER A 123 -2.38 22.20 -11.17
N PRO A 124 -3.50 21.53 -10.87
CA PRO A 124 -4.75 21.80 -11.55
C PRO A 124 -5.18 23.25 -11.29
N GLY A 125 -5.58 23.95 -12.35
CA GLY A 125 -6.26 25.24 -12.24
C GLY A 125 -7.68 25.11 -11.71
N ALA A 126 -8.40 26.23 -11.60
CA ALA A 126 -9.75 26.28 -11.04
C ALA A 126 -10.72 25.29 -11.71
N PHE A 127 -10.67 25.16 -13.04
CA PHE A 127 -11.60 24.33 -13.82
C PHE A 127 -11.35 22.81 -13.72
N GLY A 128 -10.19 22.39 -13.20
CA GLY A 128 -9.82 20.97 -13.08
C GLY A 128 -9.59 20.49 -11.65
N ARG A 129 -9.74 21.39 -10.66
CA ARG A 129 -9.42 21.08 -9.26
C ARG A 129 -10.31 19.98 -8.69
N TRP A 130 -11.63 20.06 -8.94
CA TRP A 130 -12.64 19.14 -8.40
C TRP A 130 -12.32 17.66 -8.69
N ARG A 131 -11.71 17.36 -9.84
CA ARG A 131 -11.29 15.99 -10.20
C ARG A 131 -10.29 15.42 -9.20
N TRP A 132 -9.46 16.26 -8.60
CA TRP A 132 -8.34 15.87 -7.76
C TRP A 132 -8.62 16.02 -6.26
N GLU A 133 -9.72 16.67 -5.86
CA GLU A 133 -10.12 16.78 -4.46
C GLU A 133 -10.42 15.40 -3.84
N GLN A 134 -10.44 15.34 -2.50
CA GLN A 134 -10.63 14.09 -1.77
C GLN A 134 -12.02 13.45 -1.95
N TYR A 135 -12.98 14.19 -2.52
CA TYR A 135 -14.36 13.75 -2.74
C TYR A 135 -14.55 12.88 -3.99
#